data_AF-A0A257LFQ3-F1
#
_entry.id   AF-A0A257LFQ3-F1
#
_cell.length_a   1.000
_cell.length_b   1.000
_cell.length_c   1.000
_cell.angle_alpha   90.00
_cell.angle_beta   90.00
_cell.angle_gamma   90.00
#
_symmetry.space_group_name_H-M   'P 1'
#
loop_
_entity.id
_entity.type
_entity.pdbx_description
1 polymer ?
#
loop_
_entity_poly.entity_id
_entity_poly.type
_entity_poly.pdbx_seq_one_letter_code
_entity_poly.pdbx_strand_id
1 'polypeptide(L)'
;MDLALRITNDLDPNLIARRLTVCRSAVCAAPAYLQRHGTPQQPEELGLHNCLTHSYFGKSLWHFERDGQPLSVAVAGNLSANETTTLLQAACAGAGVAMLPTYLAAPLVRAGTLVALLPQATPRDLSLYAVYSSRKHMTAALRSLLDFLAEQLGPEPDWDHLPIATASTATGQR
;
A
#
# COMPACT_ATOMS: atom_id res chain seq x y z
N MET A 1 -18.16 -20.28 3.38
CA MET A 1 -17.53 -19.33 2.45
C MET A 1 -17.03 -20.13 1.26
N ASP A 2 -17.52 -19.80 0.06
CA ASP A 2 -17.11 -20.47 -1.17
C ASP A 2 -15.90 -19.79 -1.84
N LEU A 3 -15.72 -18.49 -1.59
CA LEU A 3 -14.59 -17.68 -2.05
C LEU A 3 -14.38 -16.49 -1.11
N ALA A 4 -13.12 -16.14 -0.84
CA ALA A 4 -12.71 -14.91 -0.19
C ALA A 4 -11.55 -14.28 -0.96
N LEU A 5 -11.52 -12.95 -1.05
CA LEU A 5 -10.38 -12.21 -1.57
C LEU A 5 -9.51 -11.75 -0.39
N ARG A 6 -8.21 -12.06 -0.43
CA ARG A 6 -7.26 -11.73 0.64
C ARG A 6 -6.00 -11.10 0.08
N ILE A 7 -5.61 -9.96 0.66
CA ILE A 7 -4.32 -9.31 0.38
C ILE A 7 -3.37 -9.71 1.51
N THR A 8 -2.40 -10.56 1.22
CA THR A 8 -1.48 -11.09 2.24
C THR A 8 -0.25 -11.71 1.60
N ASN A 9 0.83 -11.84 2.36
CA ASN A 9 1.96 -12.73 2.05
C ASN A 9 1.98 -13.98 2.93
N ASP A 10 1.03 -14.08 3.87
CA ASP A 10 0.88 -15.19 4.80
C ASP A 10 -0.51 -15.83 4.59
N LEU A 11 -0.50 -17.04 4.04
CA LEU A 11 -1.70 -17.82 3.74
C LEU A 11 -1.71 -19.05 4.63
N ASP A 12 -2.87 -19.36 5.20
CA ASP A 12 -3.07 -20.62 5.92
C ASP A 12 -2.84 -21.79 4.94
N PRO A 13 -1.93 -22.74 5.26
CA PRO A 13 -1.59 -23.85 4.39
C PRO A 13 -2.77 -24.79 4.11
N ASN A 14 -3.82 -24.76 4.94
CA ASN A 14 -5.04 -25.55 4.72
C ASN A 14 -5.99 -24.93 3.70
N LEU A 15 -5.74 -23.70 3.25
CA LEU A 15 -6.55 -23.01 2.27
C LEU A 15 -6.01 -23.20 0.85
N ILE A 16 -6.92 -23.31 -0.11
CA ILE A 16 -6.55 -23.28 -1.52
C ILE A 16 -6.55 -21.82 -1.95
N ALA A 17 -5.40 -21.35 -2.44
CA ALA A 17 -5.22 -19.99 -2.90
C ALA A 17 -4.80 -19.94 -4.37
N ARG A 18 -5.46 -19.10 -5.16
CA ARG A 18 -5.03 -18.70 -6.50
C ARG A 18 -4.59 -17.24 -6.42
N ARG A 19 -3.32 -16.95 -6.73
CA ARG A 19 -2.85 -15.57 -6.87
C ARG A 19 -3.55 -14.93 -8.06
N LEU A 20 -4.15 -13.77 -7.84
CA LEU A 20 -4.81 -12.98 -8.87
C LEU A 20 -3.86 -11.92 -9.41
N THR A 21 -3.27 -11.11 -8.53
CA THR A 21 -2.35 -10.02 -8.91
C THR A 21 -1.43 -9.61 -7.76
N VAL A 22 -0.46 -8.74 -8.03
CA VAL A 22 0.31 -8.02 -7.01
C VAL A 22 -0.55 -6.89 -6.43
N CYS A 23 -0.44 -6.65 -5.12
CA CYS A 23 -0.97 -5.46 -4.47
C CYS A 23 0.19 -4.64 -3.91
N ARG A 24 0.65 -3.66 -4.69
CA ARG A 24 1.71 -2.73 -4.28
C ARG A 24 1.16 -1.66 -3.35
N SER A 25 2.05 -1.08 -2.54
CA SER A 25 1.73 0.03 -1.67
C SER A 25 2.66 1.21 -1.95
N ALA A 26 2.18 2.41 -1.65
CA ALA A 26 2.96 3.63 -1.69
C ALA A 26 2.88 4.34 -0.33
N VAL A 27 4.02 4.87 0.12
CA VAL A 27 4.04 5.80 1.24
C VAL A 27 3.65 7.17 0.70
N CYS A 28 2.67 7.81 1.32
CA CYS A 28 2.18 9.10 0.86
C CYS A 28 1.65 9.97 2.00
N ALA A 29 1.60 11.27 1.75
CA ALA A 29 1.03 12.26 2.65
C ALA A 29 0.44 13.43 1.86
N ALA A 30 -0.49 14.18 2.45
CA ALA A 30 -0.97 15.41 1.83
C ALA A 30 0.12 16.51 1.82
N PRO A 31 0.17 17.37 0.80
CA PRO A 31 1.08 18.52 0.76
C PRO A 31 1.04 19.38 2.03
N ALA A 32 -0.16 19.59 2.59
CA ALA A 32 -0.35 20.38 3.81
C ALA A 32 0.35 19.79 5.05
N TYR A 33 0.46 18.46 5.14
CA TYR A 33 1.22 17.80 6.21
C TYR A 33 2.72 18.02 6.00
N LEU A 34 3.21 17.81 4.78
CA LEU A 34 4.64 17.94 4.44
C LEU A 34 5.16 19.37 4.62
N GLN A 35 4.34 20.39 4.34
CA GLN A 35 4.68 21.78 4.58
C GLN A 35 4.91 22.10 6.07
N ARG A 36 4.19 21.42 6.97
CA ARG A 36 4.26 21.64 8.42
C ARG A 36 5.34 20.80 9.10
N HIS A 37 5.57 19.59 8.59
CA HIS A 37 6.38 18.58 9.26
C HIS A 37 7.67 18.22 8.50
N GLY A 38 7.90 18.79 7.32
CA GLY A 38 8.98 18.39 6.44
C GLY A 38 8.64 17.12 5.64
N THR A 39 9.51 16.81 4.66
CA THR A 39 9.37 15.62 3.81
C THR A 39 10.46 14.61 4.15
N PRO A 40 10.10 13.36 4.53
CA PRO A 40 11.11 12.35 4.82
C PRO A 40 11.88 12.01 3.55
N GLN A 41 13.21 12.05 3.65
CA GLN A 41 14.14 11.74 2.57
C GLN A 41 14.58 10.28 2.60
N GLN A 42 14.47 9.60 3.74
CA GLN A 42 14.82 8.18 3.89
C GLN A 42 13.76 7.44 4.72
N PRO A 43 13.53 6.13 4.50
CA PRO A 43 12.53 5.36 5.24
C PRO A 43 12.70 5.46 6.76
N GLU A 44 13.93 5.49 7.25
CA GLU A 44 14.27 5.58 8.66
C GLU A 44 13.71 6.84 9.33
N GLU A 45 13.55 7.94 8.57
CA GLU A 45 12.97 9.19 9.05
C GLU A 45 11.46 9.09 9.31
N LEU A 46 10.77 8.07 8.80
CA LEU A 46 9.35 7.83 9.09
C LEU A 46 9.10 7.63 10.59
N GLY A 47 10.08 7.15 11.34
CA GLY A 47 10.00 7.05 12.80
C GLY A 47 9.83 8.40 13.51
N LEU A 48 10.11 9.51 12.82
CA LEU A 48 9.97 10.89 13.31
C LEU A 48 8.66 11.55 12.87
N HIS A 49 7.87 10.88 12.02
CA HIS A 49 6.61 11.40 11.49
C HIS A 49 5.41 10.72 12.14
N ASN A 50 4.27 11.42 12.15
CA ASN A 50 2.99 10.84 12.52
C ASN A 50 2.53 9.85 11.44
N CYS A 51 2.77 8.56 11.67
CA CYS A 51 2.40 7.50 10.72
C CYS A 51 1.03 6.91 11.05
N LEU A 52 0.12 6.91 10.08
CA LEU A 52 -1.22 6.37 10.18
C LEU A 52 -1.16 4.86 9.89
N THR A 53 -1.43 4.02 10.89
CA THR A 53 -1.12 2.58 10.81
C THR A 53 -2.34 1.69 10.59
N HIS A 54 -2.12 0.53 9.98
CA HIS A 54 -3.11 -0.53 9.84
C HIS A 54 -2.82 -1.63 10.88
N SER A 55 -3.30 -1.46 12.12
CA SER A 55 -3.21 -2.48 13.19
C SER A 55 -4.05 -2.09 14.43
N TYR A 56 -4.25 -3.02 15.36
CA TYR A 56 -4.74 -2.67 16.69
C TYR A 56 -3.58 -2.02 17.48
N PHE A 57 -3.77 -0.77 17.92
CA PHE A 57 -2.91 0.08 18.75
C PHE A 57 -1.53 -0.48 19.16
N GLY A 58 -0.45 0.10 18.61
CA GLY A 58 0.94 -0.21 18.97
C GLY A 58 1.97 0.37 17.99
N LYS A 59 3.26 0.10 18.22
CA LYS A 59 4.32 0.37 17.23
C LYS A 59 4.14 -0.61 16.06
N SER A 60 3.98 -0.10 14.85
CA SER A 60 3.89 -0.92 13.64
C SER A 60 5.25 -1.00 12.96
N LEU A 61 5.56 -2.12 12.32
CA LEU A 61 6.80 -2.32 11.57
C LEU A 61 6.48 -2.25 10.07
N TRP A 62 6.89 -1.18 9.40
CA TRP A 62 6.78 -1.07 7.95
C TRP A 62 8.01 -1.69 7.30
N HIS A 63 7.77 -2.47 6.24
CA HIS A 63 8.78 -3.26 5.56
C HIS A 63 8.98 -2.68 4.16
N PHE A 64 10.23 -2.49 3.81
CA PHE A 64 10.68 -1.92 2.55
C PHE A 64 11.76 -2.82 1.94
N GLU A 65 12.03 -2.60 0.67
CA GLU A 65 13.23 -3.03 -0.02
C GLU A 65 13.94 -1.78 -0.56
N ARG A 66 15.25 -1.68 -0.30
CA ARG A 66 16.13 -0.62 -0.82
C ARG A 66 17.39 -1.30 -1.37
N ASP A 67 17.72 -1.05 -2.63
CA ASP A 67 18.89 -1.65 -3.29
C ASP A 67 18.93 -3.19 -3.21
N GLY A 68 17.75 -3.84 -3.29
CA GLY A 68 17.61 -5.30 -3.16
C GLY A 68 17.79 -5.83 -1.73
N GLN A 69 17.92 -4.95 -0.73
CA GLN A 69 18.06 -5.33 0.67
C GLN A 69 16.78 -5.03 1.46
N PRO A 70 16.33 -5.97 2.32
CA PRO A 70 15.18 -5.73 3.19
C PRO A 70 15.51 -4.66 4.25
N LEU A 71 14.57 -3.73 4.45
CA LEU A 71 14.65 -2.67 5.43
C LEU A 71 13.35 -2.63 6.24
N SER A 72 13.46 -2.58 7.57
CA SER A 72 12.31 -2.49 8.45
C SER A 72 12.37 -1.22 9.27
N VAL A 73 11.28 -0.45 9.27
CA VAL A 73 11.17 0.81 10.00
C VAL A 73 10.05 0.71 11.02
N ALA A 74 10.39 0.93 12.29
CA ALA A 74 9.40 1.06 13.34
C ALA A 74 8.73 2.43 13.22
N VAL A 75 7.42 2.42 13.04
CA VAL A 75 6.60 3.63 12.93
C VAL A 75 5.55 3.69 14.04
N ALA A 76 5.12 4.91 14.34
CA ALA A 76 4.05 5.18 15.30
C ALA A 76 3.27 6.43 14.88
N GLY A 77 2.06 6.55 15.39
CA GLY A 77 1.24 7.73 15.18
C GLY A 77 -0.01 7.74 16.04
N ASN A 78 -0.84 8.76 15.82
CA ASN A 78 -2.03 9.04 16.61
C ASN A 78 -3.31 8.36 16.08
N LEU A 79 -3.23 7.69 14.93
CA LEU A 79 -4.37 7.01 14.31
C LEU A 79 -3.95 5.63 13.84
N SER A 80 -4.76 4.64 14.22
CA SER A 80 -4.70 3.31 13.65
C SER A 80 -6.10 2.86 13.26
N ALA A 81 -6.24 2.25 12.08
CA ALA A 81 -7.53 1.79 11.57
C ALA A 81 -7.40 0.42 10.91
N ASN A 82 -8.44 -0.40 11.02
CA ASN A 82 -8.54 -1.69 10.34
C ASN A 82 -9.05 -1.56 8.89
N GLU A 83 -9.47 -0.37 8.48
CA GLU A 83 -9.96 -0.05 7.14
C GLU A 83 -9.05 0.96 6.44
N THR A 84 -8.58 0.61 5.25
CA THR A 84 -7.62 1.42 4.49
C THR A 84 -8.20 2.75 4.01
N THR A 85 -9.50 2.81 3.71
CA THR A 85 -10.19 4.04 3.28
C THR A 85 -10.21 5.09 4.39
N THR A 86 -10.32 4.68 5.66
CA THR A 86 -10.19 5.58 6.82
C THR A 86 -8.80 6.23 6.86
N LEU A 87 -7.74 5.44 6.66
CA LEU A 87 -6.36 5.95 6.61
C LEU A 87 -6.14 6.87 5.40
N LEU A 88 -6.72 6.53 4.24
CA LEU A 88 -6.69 7.36 3.03
C LEU A 88 -7.30 8.75 3.29
N GLN A 89 -8.50 8.81 3.86
CA GLN A 89 -9.17 10.08 4.16
C GLN A 89 -8.38 10.90 5.19
N ALA A 90 -7.85 10.27 6.23
CA ALA A 90 -7.00 10.94 7.21
C ALA A 90 -5.71 11.49 6.59
N ALA A 91 -5.05 10.74 5.70
CA ALA A 91 -3.87 11.21 4.97
C ALA A 91 -4.20 12.43 4.09
N CYS A 92 -5.33 12.40 3.37
CA CYS A 92 -5.80 13.50 2.54
C CYS A 92 -6.11 14.76 3.36
N ALA A 93 -6.64 14.59 4.56
CA ALA A 93 -6.88 15.68 5.51
C ALA A 93 -5.59 16.24 6.15
N GLY A 94 -4.42 15.69 5.80
CA GLY A 94 -3.13 16.11 6.34
C GLY A 94 -2.89 15.63 7.77
N ALA A 95 -3.53 14.54 8.20
CA ALA A 95 -3.35 14.00 9.53
C ALA A 95 -1.98 13.34 9.73
N GLY A 96 -1.35 12.82 8.67
CA GLY A 96 -0.09 12.08 8.79
C GLY A 96 0.40 11.46 7.48
N VAL A 97 1.42 10.62 7.61
CA VAL A 97 1.97 9.77 6.55
C VAL A 97 1.27 8.41 6.59
N ALA A 98 0.83 7.90 5.45
CA ALA A 98 0.19 6.59 5.35
C ALA A 98 0.89 5.71 4.30
N MET A 99 0.95 4.41 4.55
CA MET A 99 1.29 3.41 3.56
C MET A 99 0.00 2.79 3.03
N LEU A 100 -0.33 3.09 1.78
CA LEU A 100 -1.62 2.78 1.19
C LEU A 100 -1.45 1.97 -0.11
N PRO A 101 -2.39 1.05 -0.43
CA PRO A 101 -2.40 0.38 -1.71
C PRO A 101 -2.44 1.37 -2.87
N THR A 102 -1.65 1.10 -3.90
CA THR A 102 -1.53 1.94 -5.09
C THR A 102 -2.85 2.14 -5.81
N TYR A 103 -3.74 1.14 -5.85
CA TYR A 103 -5.07 1.27 -6.47
C TYR A 103 -5.96 2.36 -5.81
N LEU A 104 -5.70 2.70 -4.53
CA LEU A 104 -6.37 3.82 -3.85
C LEU A 104 -5.57 5.11 -3.94
N ALA A 105 -4.25 5.03 -3.76
CA ALA A 105 -3.40 6.22 -3.67
C ALA A 105 -3.16 6.86 -5.04
N ALA A 106 -3.05 6.08 -6.11
CA ALA A 106 -2.60 6.57 -7.41
C ALA A 106 -3.47 7.67 -8.04
N PRO A 107 -4.81 7.58 -8.03
CA PRO A 107 -5.65 8.67 -8.50
C PRO A 107 -5.42 9.98 -7.74
N LEU A 108 -5.23 9.90 -6.41
CA LEU A 108 -5.04 11.07 -5.55
C LEU A 108 -3.63 11.65 -5.66
N VAL A 109 -2.63 10.81 -5.90
CA VAL A 109 -1.27 11.26 -6.21
C VAL A 109 -1.24 11.97 -7.57
N ARG A 110 -1.89 11.41 -8.60
CA ARG A 110 -2.02 12.08 -9.92
C ARG A 110 -2.77 13.40 -9.83
N ALA A 111 -3.75 13.51 -8.94
CA ALA A 111 -4.49 14.75 -8.69
C ALA A 111 -3.74 15.78 -7.83
N GLY A 112 -2.58 15.42 -7.25
CA GLY A 112 -1.82 16.28 -6.33
C GLY A 112 -2.42 16.41 -4.92
N THR A 113 -3.51 15.69 -4.62
CA THR A 113 -4.09 15.63 -3.27
C THR A 113 -3.16 14.93 -2.29
N LEU A 114 -2.43 13.93 -2.77
CA LEU A 114 -1.37 13.23 -2.04
C LEU A 114 -0.06 13.35 -2.81
N VAL A 115 1.05 13.22 -2.08
CA VAL A 115 2.40 13.14 -2.64
C VAL A 115 2.97 11.78 -2.28
N ALA A 116 3.43 11.03 -3.29
CA ALA A 116 4.18 9.80 -3.06
C ALA A 116 5.58 10.14 -2.53
N LEU A 117 6.01 9.42 -1.49
CA LEU A 117 7.24 9.64 -0.75
C LEU A 117 8.21 8.47 -0.97
N LEU A 118 9.48 8.71 -0.68
CA LEU A 118 10.53 7.68 -0.63
C LEU A 118 10.65 6.84 -1.93
N PRO A 119 10.77 7.47 -3.11
CA PRO A 119 10.84 6.74 -4.39
C PRO A 119 12.00 5.75 -4.50
N GLN A 120 13.02 5.90 -3.65
CA GLN A 120 14.18 5.00 -3.56
C GLN A 120 13.93 3.73 -2.72
N ALA A 121 12.80 3.62 -2.01
CA ALA A 121 12.50 2.48 -1.15
C ALA A 121 11.08 1.97 -1.42
N THR A 122 11.00 0.74 -1.92
CA THR A 122 9.74 0.11 -2.28
C THR A 122 9.12 -0.55 -1.06
N PRO A 123 7.87 -0.24 -0.65
CA PRO A 123 7.17 -1.02 0.34
C PRO A 123 7.10 -2.50 -0.07
N ARG A 124 7.18 -3.42 0.89
CA ARG A 124 7.09 -4.85 0.61
C ARG A 124 5.76 -5.16 -0.10
N ASP A 125 5.86 -5.70 -1.30
CA ASP A 125 4.70 -6.12 -2.09
C ASP A 125 3.86 -7.16 -1.34
N LEU A 126 2.53 -6.99 -1.39
CA LEU A 126 1.57 -8.01 -1.02
C LEU A 126 1.01 -8.66 -2.28
N SER A 127 0.34 -9.80 -2.15
CA SER A 127 -0.39 -10.41 -3.26
C SER A 127 -1.87 -10.53 -2.94
N LEU A 128 -2.71 -10.28 -3.95
CA LEU A 128 -4.14 -10.51 -3.88
C LEU A 128 -4.42 -11.96 -4.28
N TYR A 129 -5.06 -12.71 -3.38
CA TYR A 129 -5.44 -14.10 -3.58
C TYR A 129 -6.95 -14.29 -3.55
N ALA A 130 -7.44 -15.14 -4.45
CA ALA A 130 -8.70 -15.83 -4.32
C ALA A 130 -8.49 -17.08 -3.45
N VAL A 131 -9.18 -17.16 -2.31
CA VAL A 131 -9.02 -18.19 -1.29
C VAL A 131 -10.32 -18.95 -1.06
N TYR A 132 -10.27 -20.28 -1.06
CA TYR A 132 -11.45 -21.15 -0.93
C TYR A 132 -11.11 -22.49 -0.27
N SER A 133 -12.12 -23.17 0.27
CA SER A 133 -11.96 -24.32 1.19
C SER A 133 -11.71 -25.67 0.52
N SER A 134 -12.13 -25.86 -0.74
CA SER A 134 -11.94 -27.15 -1.44
C SER A 134 -12.09 -27.04 -2.95
N ARG A 135 -11.29 -27.82 -3.69
CA ARG A 135 -11.45 -28.04 -5.15
C ARG A 135 -12.52 -29.09 -5.48
N LYS A 136 -12.84 -30.01 -4.56
CA LYS A 136 -13.73 -31.16 -4.83
C LYS A 136 -15.18 -30.76 -5.08
N HIS A 137 -15.62 -29.61 -4.57
CA HIS A 137 -16.98 -29.08 -4.74
C HIS A 137 -16.99 -27.74 -5.49
N MET A 138 -15.96 -27.46 -6.31
CA MET A 138 -15.89 -26.21 -7.05
C MET A 138 -16.95 -26.22 -8.17
N THR A 139 -17.98 -25.39 -8.00
CA THR A 139 -19.03 -25.21 -9.00
C THR A 139 -18.48 -24.58 -10.29
N ALA A 140 -19.15 -24.82 -11.42
CA ALA A 140 -18.79 -24.18 -12.69
C ALA A 140 -18.83 -22.65 -12.59
N ALA A 141 -19.79 -22.10 -11.84
CA ALA A 141 -19.90 -20.67 -11.56
C ALA A 141 -18.67 -20.12 -10.81
N LEU A 142 -18.22 -20.81 -9.76
CA LEU A 142 -17.02 -20.39 -9.02
C LEU A 142 -15.77 -20.43 -9.89
N ARG A 143 -15.62 -21.48 -10.72
CA ARG A 143 -14.51 -21.55 -11.69
C ARG A 143 -14.54 -20.37 -12.66
N SER A 144 -15.70 -20.11 -13.27
CA SER A 144 -15.87 -19.02 -14.22
C SER A 144 -15.60 -17.66 -13.58
N LEU A 145 -15.99 -17.45 -12.31
CA LEU A 145 -15.68 -16.24 -11.57
C LEU A 145 -14.17 -16.09 -11.32
N LEU A 146 -13.48 -17.17 -10.94
CA LEU A 146 -12.02 -17.14 -10.72
C LEU A 146 -11.26 -16.82 -12.01
N ASP A 147 -11.70 -17.39 -13.14
CA ASP A 147 -11.11 -17.13 -14.45
C ASP A 147 -11.34 -15.68 -14.86
N PHE A 148 -12.57 -15.18 -14.71
CA PHE A 148 -12.90 -13.77 -14.94
C PHE A 148 -12.05 -12.82 -14.09
N LEU A 149 -11.94 -13.07 -12.78
CA LEU A 149 -11.14 -12.20 -11.90
C LEU A 149 -9.65 -12.20 -12.27
N ALA A 150 -9.10 -13.36 -12.63
CA ALA A 150 -7.70 -13.47 -13.03
C ALA A 150 -7.42 -12.76 -14.36
N GLU A 151 -8.37 -12.83 -15.31
CA GLU A 151 -8.27 -12.13 -16.59
C GLU A 151 -8.38 -10.61 -16.41
N GLN A 152 -9.35 -10.15 -15.63
CA GLN A 152 -9.61 -8.70 -15.45
C GLN A 152 -8.53 -7.98 -14.65
N LEU A 153 -7.92 -8.64 -13.66
CA LEU A 153 -6.90 -8.02 -12.83
C LEU A 153 -5.52 -8.08 -13.48
N GLY A 154 -5.25 -9.13 -14.26
CA GLY A 154 -3.93 -9.39 -14.80
C GLY A 154 -2.86 -9.65 -13.73
N PRO A 155 -1.69 -10.17 -14.12
CA PRO A 155 -0.60 -10.43 -13.18
C PRO A 155 0.10 -9.15 -12.71
N GLU A 156 0.01 -8.08 -13.49
CA GLU A 156 0.68 -6.79 -13.28
C GLU A 156 -0.39 -5.68 -13.34
N PRO A 157 -0.52 -4.81 -12.31
CA PRO A 157 -1.61 -3.87 -12.27
C PRO A 157 -1.30 -2.54 -12.98
N ASP A 158 -2.15 -2.14 -13.92
CA ASP A 158 -1.99 -0.89 -14.70
C ASP A 158 -2.07 0.40 -13.86
N TRP A 159 -2.62 0.33 -12.63
CA TRP A 159 -2.74 1.49 -11.74
C TRP A 159 -1.45 1.84 -10.99
N ASP A 160 -0.40 1.02 -11.09
CA ASP A 160 0.86 1.19 -10.36
C ASP A 160 1.79 2.27 -10.95
N HIS A 161 1.42 2.87 -12.09
CA HIS A 161 2.13 4.01 -12.66
C HIS A 161 1.88 5.29 -11.84
N LEU A 162 2.64 5.45 -10.75
CA LEU A 162 2.64 6.64 -9.90
C LEU A 162 3.63 7.70 -10.42
N PRO A 163 3.22 8.97 -10.57
CA PRO A 163 4.18 10.04 -10.82
C PRO A 163 5.05 10.24 -9.57
N ILE A 164 6.37 10.22 -9.74
CA ILE A 164 7.34 10.44 -8.67
C ILE A 164 7.45 11.95 -8.42
N ALA A 165 7.36 12.38 -7.16
CA ALA A 165 7.68 13.76 -6.79
C ALA A 165 9.18 13.99 -6.96
N THR A 166 9.58 14.72 -8.00
CA THR A 166 10.97 15.19 -8.13
C THR A 166 11.25 16.20 -7.04
N ALA A 167 12.30 15.99 -6.25
CA ALA A 167 12.81 17.01 -5.33
C ALA A 167 13.07 18.29 -6.15
N SER A 168 12.26 19.33 -5.93
CA SER A 168 12.53 20.64 -6.51
C SER A 168 13.79 21.18 -5.83
N THR A 169 14.93 20.99 -6.47
CA THR A 169 16.15 21.74 -6.15
C THR A 169 15.82 23.22 -6.37
N ALA A 170 15.52 23.92 -5.28
CA ALA A 170 15.58 25.37 -5.24
C ALA A 170 17.06 25.77 -5.34
N THR A 171 17.62 25.68 -6.55
CA THR A 171 18.87 26.32 -6.90
C THR A 171 18.54 27.78 -7.15
N GLY A 172 18.75 28.60 -6.12
CA GLY A 172 18.81 30.04 -6.27
C GLY A 172 19.86 30.39 -7.30
N GLN A 173 19.50 31.24 -8.26
CA GLN A 173 20.47 31.93 -9.09
C GLN A 173 19.95 33.32 -9.47
N ARG A 174 20.52 34.28 -8.72
CA ARG A 174 20.81 35.69 -9.02
C ARG A 174 19.67 36.70 -9.01
#